data_AF-A0A7J0AFR2-F1
#
_entry.id   AF-A0A7J0AFR2-F1
#
_cell.length_a   1.000
_cell.length_b   1.000
_cell.length_c   1.000
_cell.angle_alpha   90.00
_cell.angle_beta   90.00
_cell.angle_gamma   90.00
#
_symmetry.space_group_name_H-M   'P 1'
#
loop_
_entity.id
_entity.type
_entity.pdbx_description
1 polymer ?
#
loop_
_entity_poly.entity_id
_entity_poly.type
_entity_poly.pdbx_seq_one_letter_code
_entity_poly.pdbx_strand_id
1 'polypeptide(L)'
;MRIDFSKEFAKAFDKLSGKIYESVRDAINNVIEAQSLDEIQNCKKIETLNSVYRIRIGSKRAFFVLHIEIEGDLVKFEYLLNRGEAYDKKNMERLRRRDV
;
A
#
# COMPACT_ATOMS: atom_id res chain seq x y z
N MET A 1 1.57 1.42 13.63
CA MET A 1 0.29 1.99 13.15
C MET A 1 -0.84 0.96 13.20
N ARG A 2 -2.12 1.39 13.25
CA ARG A 2 -3.28 0.48 13.06
C ARG A 2 -3.43 0.19 11.57
N ILE A 3 -3.79 -1.04 11.19
CA ILE A 3 -3.93 -1.39 9.77
C ILE A 3 -5.32 -1.95 9.44
N ASP A 4 -5.76 -1.72 8.20
CA ASP A 4 -6.95 -2.33 7.59
C ASP A 4 -6.65 -2.78 6.15
N PHE A 5 -7.43 -3.71 5.64
CA PHE A 5 -7.25 -4.30 4.31
C PHE A 5 -8.52 -4.21 3.48
N SER A 6 -8.40 -3.68 2.25
CA SER A 6 -9.50 -3.80 1.29
C SER A 6 -9.73 -5.27 0.90
N LYS A 7 -10.95 -5.57 0.44
CA LYS A 7 -11.27 -6.92 -0.07
C LYS A 7 -10.41 -7.28 -1.27
N GLU A 8 -10.09 -6.31 -2.13
CA GLU A 8 -9.23 -6.50 -3.28
C GLU A 8 -7.78 -6.78 -2.88
N PHE A 9 -7.29 -6.09 -1.85
CA PHE A 9 -5.98 -6.33 -1.28
C PHE A 9 -5.87 -7.74 -0.72
N ALA A 10 -6.79 -8.13 0.18
CA ALA A 10 -6.80 -9.45 0.80
C ALA A 10 -6.80 -10.56 -0.26
N LYS A 11 -7.67 -10.46 -1.27
CA LYS A 11 -7.73 -11.41 -2.40
C LYS A 11 -6.43 -11.51 -3.21
N ALA A 12 -5.71 -10.40 -3.36
CA ALA A 12 -4.44 -10.39 -4.07
C ALA A 12 -3.31 -10.98 -3.21
N PHE A 13 -3.32 -10.68 -1.91
CA PHE A 13 -2.39 -11.21 -0.92
C PHE A 13 -2.53 -12.72 -0.75
N ASP A 14 -3.76 -13.24 -0.65
CA ASP A 14 -4.05 -14.68 -0.51
C ASP A 14 -3.52 -15.52 -1.68
N LYS A 15 -3.30 -14.90 -2.84
CA LYS A 15 -2.75 -15.56 -4.04
C LYS A 15 -1.22 -15.56 -4.09
N LEU A 16 -0.56 -14.84 -3.18
CA LEU A 16 0.89 -14.80 -3.14
C LEU A 16 1.45 -16.09 -2.52
N SER A 17 2.63 -16.49 -2.96
CA SER A 17 3.36 -17.62 -2.40
C SER A 17 4.87 -17.42 -2.50
N GLY A 18 5.63 -18.16 -1.69
CA GLY A 18 7.09 -18.09 -1.65
C GLY A 18 7.62 -16.70 -1.26
N LYS A 19 8.78 -16.33 -1.82
CA LYS A 19 9.52 -15.10 -1.43
C LYS A 19 8.71 -13.81 -1.54
N ILE A 20 7.75 -13.74 -2.46
CA ILE A 20 6.93 -12.53 -2.61
C ILE A 20 5.89 -12.40 -1.49
N TYR A 21 5.34 -13.52 -1.02
CA TYR A 21 4.45 -13.51 0.14
C TYR A 21 5.20 -13.00 1.38
N GLU A 22 6.40 -13.54 1.63
CA GLU A 22 7.28 -13.11 2.72
C GLU A 22 7.59 -11.62 2.62
N SER A 23 8.02 -11.15 1.45
CA SER A 23 8.36 -9.73 1.27
C SER A 23 7.17 -8.79 1.49
N VAL A 24 5.94 -9.22 1.12
CA VAL A 24 4.72 -8.43 1.36
C VAL A 24 4.32 -8.45 2.83
N ARG A 25 4.45 -9.60 3.49
CA ARG A 25 4.23 -9.74 4.93
C ARG A 25 5.19 -8.85 5.73
N ASP A 26 6.47 -8.83 5.37
CA ASP A 26 7.49 -8.01 6.03
C ASP A 26 7.19 -6.51 5.88
N ALA A 27 6.71 -6.09 4.70
CA ALA A 27 6.30 -4.70 4.49
C ALA A 27 5.06 -4.33 5.33
N ILE A 28 4.09 -5.24 5.47
CA ILE A 28 2.94 -5.02 6.37
C ILE A 28 3.42 -4.89 7.82
N ASN A 29 4.30 -5.78 8.27
CA ASN A 29 4.87 -5.72 9.63
C ASN A 29 5.62 -4.40 9.87
N ASN A 30 6.42 -3.94 8.90
CA ASN A 30 7.10 -2.65 9.00
C ASN A 30 6.13 -1.48 9.20
N VAL A 31 4.94 -1.52 8.57
CA VAL A 31 3.90 -0.48 8.77
C VAL A 31 3.22 -0.62 10.14
N ILE A 32 3.00 -1.85 10.62
CA ILE A 32 2.46 -2.09 11.96
C ILE A 32 3.42 -1.53 13.02
N GLU A 33 4.73 -1.73 12.84
CA GLU A 33 5.77 -1.33 13.80
C GLU A 33 6.09 0.17 13.76
N ALA A 34 5.92 0.82 12.59
CA ALA A 34 6.16 2.24 12.42
C ALA A 34 5.30 3.10 13.36
N GLN A 35 5.91 4.13 13.93
CA GLN A 35 5.25 5.17 14.72
C GLN A 35 4.84 6.37 13.86
N SER A 36 5.48 6.55 12.70
CA SER A 36 5.23 7.66 11.79
C SER A 36 5.42 7.22 10.33
N LEU A 37 4.88 8.00 9.39
CA LEU A 37 4.97 7.71 7.96
C LEU A 37 6.41 7.62 7.45
N ASP A 38 7.30 8.41 8.04
CA ASP A 38 8.70 8.51 7.66
C ASP A 38 9.51 7.26 8.07
N GLU A 39 9.02 6.48 9.03
CA GLU A 39 9.63 5.21 9.45
C GLU A 39 9.25 4.04 8.54
N ILE A 40 8.24 4.21 7.68
CA ILE A 40 7.81 3.16 6.75
C ILE A 40 8.84 3.06 5.62
N GLN A 41 9.52 1.91 5.56
CA GLN A 41 10.56 1.66 4.59
C GLN A 41 10.02 1.66 3.17
N ASN A 42 10.76 2.26 2.24
CA ASN A 42 10.43 2.29 0.82
C ASN A 42 9.06 2.92 0.51
N CYS A 43 8.50 3.70 1.42
CA CYS A 43 7.25 4.44 1.28
C CYS A 43 7.48 5.76 0.53
N LYS A 44 6.60 6.10 -0.41
CA LYS A 44 6.58 7.41 -1.08
C LYS A 44 5.15 7.87 -1.31
N LYS A 45 4.88 9.14 -1.06
CA LYS A 45 3.60 9.76 -1.43
C LYS A 45 3.41 9.72 -2.95
N ILE A 46 2.17 9.53 -3.39
CA ILE A 46 1.78 9.79 -4.77
C ILE A 46 1.42 11.27 -4.86
N GLU A 47 2.31 12.09 -5.44
CA GLU A 47 2.21 13.56 -5.44
C GLU A 47 0.85 14.11 -5.93
N THR A 48 0.19 13.40 -6.84
CA THR A 48 -1.12 13.81 -7.40
C THR A 48 -2.31 13.48 -6.50
N LEU A 49 -2.09 12.97 -5.29
CA LEU A 49 -3.11 12.49 -4.35
C LEU A 49 -2.81 13.03 -2.94
N ASN A 50 -3.85 13.21 -2.14
CA ASN A 50 -3.78 13.86 -0.84
C ASN A 50 -3.17 12.96 0.23
N SER A 51 -3.73 11.77 0.39
CA SER A 51 -3.45 10.86 1.50
C SER A 51 -3.14 9.46 0.98
N VAL A 52 -2.38 9.37 -0.11
CA VAL A 52 -2.07 8.10 -0.76
C VAL A 52 -0.56 7.92 -0.91
N TYR A 53 -0.05 6.81 -0.38
CA TYR A 53 1.36 6.44 -0.43
C TYR A 53 1.56 5.06 -1.02
N ARG A 54 2.74 4.83 -1.60
CA ARG A 54 3.19 3.56 -2.20
C ARG A 54 4.43 3.01 -1.51
N ILE A 55 4.37 1.75 -1.10
CA ILE A 55 5.51 0.98 -0.58
C ILE A 55 6.12 0.12 -1.69
N ARG A 56 7.44 0.16 -1.89
CA ARG A 56 8.15 -0.72 -2.84
C ARG A 56 8.66 -1.99 -2.15
N ILE A 57 8.45 -3.16 -2.76
CA ILE A 57 8.77 -4.47 -2.17
C ILE A 57 9.63 -5.34 -3.09
N GLY A 58 10.92 -5.45 -2.77
CA GLY A 58 11.89 -6.26 -3.53
C GLY A 58 12.14 -5.75 -4.95
N SER A 59 12.38 -6.68 -5.89
CA SER A 59 12.48 -6.39 -7.33
C SER A 59 11.12 -6.04 -7.96
N LYS A 60 10.02 -6.42 -7.30
CA LYS A 60 8.68 -6.01 -7.68
C LYS A 60 8.40 -4.59 -7.15
N ARG A 61 7.73 -3.77 -7.96
CA ARG A 61 7.15 -2.53 -7.44
C ARG A 61 5.69 -2.82 -7.20
N ALA A 62 5.42 -3.48 -6.08
CA ALA A 62 4.07 -3.60 -5.59
C ALA A 62 3.54 -2.18 -5.31
N PHE A 63 2.30 -1.88 -5.72
CA PHE A 63 1.65 -0.65 -5.30
C PHE A 63 0.61 -0.97 -4.27
N PHE A 64 0.84 -0.42 -3.09
CA PHE A 64 -0.14 -0.27 -2.05
C PHE A 64 -0.57 1.18 -2.10
N VAL A 65 -1.83 1.41 -1.81
CA VAL A 65 -2.29 2.74 -1.43
C VAL A 65 -2.59 2.66 0.03
N LEU A 66 -2.00 3.58 0.77
CA LEU A 66 -2.17 3.80 2.17
C LEU A 66 -3.02 5.06 2.35
N HIS A 67 -4.27 4.93 2.80
CA HIS A 67 -5.12 6.03 3.26
C HIS A 67 -4.89 6.27 4.76
N ILE A 68 -4.64 7.53 5.15
CA ILE A 68 -4.46 7.95 6.54
C ILE A 68 -5.43 9.08 6.82
N GLU A 69 -6.30 8.89 7.81
CA GLU A 69 -7.18 9.92 8.35
C GLU A 69 -6.53 10.52 9.60
N ILE A 70 -6.69 11.83 9.78
CA ILE A 70 -6.26 12.52 11.00
C ILE A 70 -7.36 12.34 12.06
N GLU A 71 -7.54 11.09 12.48
CA GLU A 71 -8.17 10.69 13.74
C GLU A 71 -7.41 9.44 14.23
N GLY A 72 -6.11 9.63 14.49
CA GLY A 72 -5.14 8.58 14.84
C GLY A 72 -4.25 8.14 13.66
N ASP A 73 -3.85 6.87 13.65
CA ASP A 73 -2.84 6.31 12.71
C ASP A 73 -3.38 5.09 11.94
N LEU A 74 -4.58 5.17 11.36
CA LEU A 74 -5.14 4.06 10.59
C LEU A 74 -4.55 4.05 9.17
N VAL A 75 -3.97 2.91 8.82
CA VAL A 75 -3.36 2.61 7.53
C VAL A 75 -4.23 1.62 6.78
N LYS A 76 -4.93 2.07 5.74
CA LYS A 76 -5.72 1.15 4.90
C LYS A 76 -4.96 0.72 3.65
N PHE A 77 -4.67 -0.58 3.53
CA PHE A 77 -4.05 -1.18 2.35
C PHE A 77 -5.09 -1.48 1.27
N GLU A 78 -5.00 -0.78 0.14
CA GLU A 78 -6.05 -0.80 -0.88
C GLU A 78 -5.80 -1.74 -2.06
N TYR A 79 -4.60 -1.72 -2.63
CA TYR A 79 -4.29 -2.52 -3.82
C TYR A 79 -2.93 -3.21 -3.67
N LEU A 80 -2.72 -4.24 -4.49
CA LEU A 80 -1.44 -4.90 -4.67
C LEU A 80 -1.24 -5.09 -6.18
N LEU A 81 -0.53 -4.17 -6.83
CA LEU A 81 -0.37 -4.16 -8.30
C LEU A 81 1.09 -4.35 -8.71
N ASN A 82 1.35 -4.90 -9.89
CA ASN A 82 2.70 -4.91 -10.45
C ASN A 82 3.13 -3.50 -10.88
N ARG A 83 4.44 -3.30 -11.08
CA ARG A 83 5.04 -2.01 -11.48
C ARG A 83 4.34 -1.35 -12.65
N GLY A 84 4.13 -2.10 -13.73
CA GLY A 84 3.62 -1.57 -14.99
C GLY A 84 2.17 -1.11 -14.85
N GLU A 85 1.37 -1.94 -14.17
CA GLU A 85 -0.06 -1.71 -14.00
C GLU A 85 -0.37 -0.54 -13.07
N ALA A 86 0.52 -0.29 -12.14
CA ALA A 86 0.27 0.64 -11.05
C ALA A 86 0.07 2.10 -11.45
N TYR A 87 0.70 2.54 -12.54
CA TYR A 87 0.56 3.89 -13.06
C TYR A 87 -0.45 3.98 -14.20
N ASP A 88 -1.08 2.87 -14.57
CA ASP A 88 -2.09 2.88 -15.62
C ASP A 88 -3.25 3.77 -15.21
N LYS A 89 -3.78 4.52 -16.18
CA LYS A 89 -4.87 5.49 -15.99
C LYS A 89 -6.03 4.90 -15.18
N LYS A 90 -6.41 3.65 -15.49
CA LYS A 90 -7.48 2.92 -14.79
C LYS A 90 -7.18 2.75 -13.29
N ASN A 91 -5.96 2.36 -12.93
CA ASN A 91 -5.60 2.13 -11.54
C ASN A 91 -5.47 3.46 -10.80
N MET A 92 -4.84 4.47 -11.41
CA MET A 92 -4.78 5.82 -10.85
C MET A 92 -6.17 6.44 -10.62
N GLU A 93 -7.13 6.24 -11.53
CA GLU A 93 -8.52 6.66 -11.33
C GLU A 93 -9.19 5.94 -10.16
N ARG A 94 -8.89 4.65 -9.95
CA ARG A 94 -9.39 3.92 -8.77
C ARG A 94 -8.80 4.48 -7.48
N LEU A 95 -7.53 4.88 -7.47
CA LEU A 95 -6.90 5.51 -6.31
C LEU A 95 -7.57 6.84 -6.00
N ARG A 96 -7.79 7.69 -7.01
CA ARG A 96 -8.46 9.00 -6.86
C ARG A 96 -9.85 8.89 -6.23
N ARG A 97 -10.59 7.82 -6.51
CA ARG A 97 -11.92 7.61 -5.90
C ARG A 97 -11.87 7.24 -4.42
N ARG A 98 -10.71 6.83 -3.90
CA ARG A 98 -10.49 6.47 -2.48
C ARG A 98 -9.63 7.50 -1.74
N ASP A 99 -9.12 8.49 -2.47
CA ASP A 99 -8.41 9.64 -1.93
C ASP A 99 -9.45 10.71 -1.59
N VAL A 100 -10.01 10.60 -0.38
CA VAL A 100 -11.02 11.51 0.18
C VAL A 100 -10.34 12.72 0.80
#